data_AF-A0A3M0L516-F1
#
_entry.id   AF-A0A3M0L516-F1
#
_cell.length_a   1.000
_cell.length_b   1.000
_cell.length_c   1.000
_cell.angle_alpha   90.00
_cell.angle_beta   90.00
_cell.angle_gamma   90.00
#
_symmetry.space_group_name_H-M   'P 1'
#
loop_
_entity.id
_entity.type
_entity.pdbx_description
1 polymer ?
#
loop_
_entity_poly.entity_id
_entity_poly.type
_entity_poly.pdbx_seq_one_letter_code
_entity_poly.pdbx_strand_id
1 'polypeptide(L)'
;MNHLIKQQIVRLGQEANLPWPQALPLALLRIRTKPRAKEKLSPFEILYGRLYAVQRGTASIQVGEETLHGYMVALNKQLREIEKYVAGTQNRELDGPVHDVQPGDYVYVKSFAEKTLEPQWEGLFQVLLTIFTAIKIKEQKAWIHHSRVKKAPEGIWKATPGDNELKLKLTRNNE
;
A
#
# COMPACT_ATOMS: atom_id res chain seq x y z
N MET A 1 6.00 -4.80 1.57
CA MET A 1 7.48 -4.89 1.61
C MET A 1 7.99 -5.46 2.93
N ASN A 2 7.55 -4.96 4.10
CA ASN A 2 8.05 -5.41 5.41
C ASN A 2 7.98 -6.93 5.63
N HIS A 3 6.93 -7.60 5.13
CA HIS A 3 6.82 -9.05 5.21
C HIS A 3 7.99 -9.77 4.49
N LEU A 4 8.40 -9.29 3.30
CA LEU A 4 9.52 -9.87 2.54
C LEU A 4 10.84 -9.68 3.27
N ILE A 5 11.06 -8.49 3.83
CA ILE A 5 12.28 -8.18 4.59
C ILE A 5 12.40 -9.13 5.79
N LYS A 6 11.33 -9.26 6.59
CA LYS A 6 11.30 -10.18 7.73
C LYS A 6 11.55 -11.62 7.30
N GLN A 7 10.90 -12.08 6.22
CA GLN A 7 11.06 -13.43 5.69
C GLN A 7 12.50 -13.71 5.25
N GLN A 8 13.16 -12.76 4.56
CA GLN A 8 14.55 -12.92 4.14
C GLN A 8 15.52 -12.93 5.33
N ILE A 9 15.30 -12.08 6.33
CA ILE A 9 16.11 -12.05 7.55
C ILE A 9 16.00 -13.37 8.30
N VAL A 10 14.78 -13.90 8.49
CA VAL A 10 14.56 -15.19 9.16
C VAL A 10 15.29 -16.31 8.43
N ARG A 11 15.18 -16.35 7.10
CA ARG A 11 15.87 -17.36 6.28
C ARG A 11 17.39 -17.25 6.38
N LEU A 12 17.94 -16.04 6.31
CA LEU A 12 19.39 -15.82 6.47
C LEU A 12 19.89 -16.16 7.87
N GLY A 13 19.08 -15.90 8.90
CA GLY A 13 19.35 -16.33 10.27
C GLY A 13 19.43 -17.86 10.38
N GLN A 14 18.56 -18.59 9.68
CA GLN A 14 18.61 -20.07 9.65
C GLN A 14 19.79 -20.62 8.85
N GLU A 15 20.10 -20.01 7.69
CA GLU A 15 21.16 -20.48 6.79
C GLU A 15 22.57 -20.20 7.33
N ALA A 16 22.79 -19.02 7.93
CA ALA A 16 24.13 -18.53 8.27
C ALA A 16 24.33 -18.27 9.78
N ASN A 17 23.31 -18.54 10.61
CA ASN A 17 23.29 -18.27 12.06
C ASN A 17 23.69 -16.82 12.41
N LEU A 18 23.31 -15.87 11.56
CA LEU A 18 23.65 -14.45 11.72
C LEU A 18 22.59 -13.71 12.54
N PRO A 19 22.99 -12.76 13.40
CA PRO A 19 22.07 -11.85 14.05
C PRO A 19 21.42 -10.91 13.01
N TRP A 20 20.18 -10.50 13.25
CA TRP A 20 19.41 -9.70 12.29
C TRP A 20 20.10 -8.40 11.78
N PRO A 21 20.94 -7.68 12.57
CA PRO A 21 21.63 -6.49 12.05
C PRO A 21 22.61 -6.82 10.93
N GLN A 22 23.28 -7.99 11.00
CA GLN A 22 24.21 -8.45 9.97
C GLN A 22 23.48 -9.11 8.79
N ALA A 23 22.33 -9.75 9.05
CA ALA A 23 21.50 -10.33 7.99
C ALA A 23 20.76 -9.27 7.15
N LEU A 24 20.49 -8.08 7.69
CA LEU A 24 19.71 -7.04 7.02
C LEU A 24 20.33 -6.57 5.69
N PRO A 25 21.62 -6.20 5.60
CA PRO A 25 22.24 -5.84 4.31
C PRO A 25 22.14 -6.95 3.27
N LEU A 26 22.34 -8.21 3.68
CA LEU A 26 22.24 -9.39 2.80
C LEU A 26 20.80 -9.64 2.34
N ALA A 27 19.81 -9.44 3.23
CA ALA A 27 18.39 -9.54 2.92
C ALA A 27 17.98 -8.49 1.89
N LEU A 28 18.40 -7.23 2.09
CA LEU A 28 18.13 -6.15 1.15
C LEU A 28 18.80 -6.40 -0.20
N LEU A 29 20.03 -6.92 -0.21
CA LEU A 29 20.71 -7.30 -1.44
C LEU A 29 19.91 -8.37 -2.19
N ARG A 30 19.54 -9.48 -1.55
CA ARG A 30 18.70 -10.54 -2.16
C ARG A 30 17.38 -9.99 -2.69
N ILE A 31 16.73 -9.06 -2.00
CA ILE A 31 15.47 -8.44 -2.47
C ILE A 31 15.71 -7.56 -3.70
N ARG A 32 16.83 -6.82 -3.75
CA ARG A 32 17.16 -5.91 -4.85
C ARG A 32 17.63 -6.61 -6.11
N THR A 33 18.14 -7.84 -6.00
CA THR A 33 18.69 -8.63 -7.11
C THR A 33 17.77 -9.75 -7.60
N LYS A 34 16.65 -10.00 -6.90
CA LYS A 34 15.65 -10.98 -7.32
C LYS A 34 14.60 -10.36 -8.24
N PRO A 35 14.35 -10.94 -9.43
CA PRO A 35 13.29 -10.46 -10.32
C PRO A 35 11.92 -10.61 -9.68
N ARG A 36 11.06 -9.61 -9.89
CA ARG A 36 9.67 -9.62 -9.41
C ARG A 36 8.78 -10.40 -10.37
N ALA A 37 7.74 -11.03 -9.85
CA ALA A 37 6.84 -11.87 -10.65
C ALA A 37 6.07 -11.09 -11.72
N LYS A 38 5.71 -9.82 -11.45
CA LYS A 38 4.94 -8.98 -12.39
C LYS A 38 5.82 -8.42 -13.50
N GLU A 39 6.89 -7.74 -13.12
CA GLU A 39 7.76 -7.04 -14.05
C GLU A 39 8.80 -7.97 -14.70
N LYS A 40 9.05 -9.17 -14.15
CA LYS A 40 10.17 -10.09 -14.51
C LYS A 40 11.56 -9.46 -14.40
N LEU A 41 11.63 -8.21 -13.92
CA LEU A 41 12.84 -7.44 -13.67
C LEU A 41 13.04 -7.27 -12.17
N SER A 42 14.31 -7.19 -11.78
CA SER A 42 14.75 -6.94 -10.43
C SER A 42 14.73 -5.43 -10.13
N PRO A 43 14.48 -5.01 -8.87
CA PRO A 43 14.55 -3.58 -8.51
C PRO A 43 15.85 -2.89 -8.93
N PHE A 44 16.98 -3.61 -8.85
CA PHE A 44 18.27 -3.12 -9.34
C PHE A 44 18.28 -2.89 -10.85
N GLU A 45 17.74 -3.82 -11.64
CA GLU A 45 17.69 -3.72 -13.10
C GLU A 45 16.78 -2.57 -13.54
N ILE A 46 15.68 -2.36 -12.83
CA ILE A 46 14.76 -1.24 -13.08
C ILE A 46 15.46 0.09 -12.83
N LEU A 47 16.25 0.20 -11.77
CA LEU A 47 16.89 1.46 -11.40
C LEU A 47 18.13 1.77 -12.25
N TYR A 48 18.92 0.76 -12.58
CA TYR A 48 20.23 0.95 -13.22
C TYR A 48 20.29 0.47 -14.67
N GLY A 49 19.21 -0.12 -15.19
CA GLY A 49 19.14 -0.60 -16.57
C GLY A 49 20.12 -1.73 -16.88
N ARG A 50 20.61 -2.47 -15.87
CA ARG A 50 21.59 -3.55 -16.07
C ARG A 50 21.47 -4.65 -15.02
N LEU A 51 21.94 -5.83 -15.37
CA LEU A 51 22.05 -6.98 -14.47
C LEU A 51 22.96 -6.67 -13.28
N TYR A 52 22.57 -7.16 -12.11
CA TYR A 52 23.46 -7.15 -10.94
C TYR A 52 24.55 -8.19 -11.13
N ALA A 53 25.75 -7.75 -11.49
CA ALA A 53 26.92 -8.60 -11.54
C ALA A 53 27.60 -8.62 -10.17
N VAL A 54 27.60 -9.77 -9.50
CA VAL A 54 28.57 -10.02 -8.42
C VAL A 54 29.93 -10.05 -9.10
N GLN A 55 30.73 -8.99 -8.94
CA GLN A 55 32.04 -8.88 -9.55
C GLN A 55 32.87 -10.11 -9.16
N ARG A 56 33.05 -11.03 -10.11
CA ARG A 56 34.16 -11.98 -10.05
C ARG A 56 35.37 -11.21 -10.58
N GLY A 57 35.99 -10.41 -9.70
CA GLY A 57 37.20 -9.61 -9.94
C GLY A 57 37.22 -8.85 -11.26
N THR A 58 36.66 -7.62 -11.30
CA THR A 58 36.76 -6.82 -12.53
C THR A 58 38.15 -6.21 -12.64
N ALA A 59 38.88 -6.62 -13.69
CA ALA A 59 39.99 -5.88 -14.24
C ALA A 59 39.59 -4.40 -14.39
N SER A 60 40.51 -3.52 -13.99
CA SER A 60 40.42 -2.08 -14.17
C SER A 60 40.04 -1.77 -15.62
N ILE A 61 38.79 -1.35 -15.86
CA ILE A 61 38.38 -0.91 -17.19
C ILE A 61 38.97 0.50 -17.36
N GLN A 62 40.15 0.61 -17.96
CA GLN A 62 40.66 1.87 -18.48
C GLN A 62 39.82 2.21 -19.71
N VAL A 63 38.69 2.88 -19.49
CA VAL A 63 37.75 3.29 -20.55
C VAL A 63 38.09 4.73 -20.96
N GLY A 64 38.39 4.95 -22.24
CA GLY A 64 38.56 6.30 -22.79
C GLY A 64 37.24 7.10 -22.80
N GLU A 65 37.34 8.42 -22.88
CA GLU A 65 36.19 9.35 -22.77
C GLU A 65 35.11 9.12 -23.84
N GLU A 66 35.52 8.82 -25.08
CA GLU A 66 34.60 8.52 -26.19
C GLU A 66 33.84 7.21 -25.99
N THR A 67 34.49 6.20 -25.41
CA THR A 67 33.87 4.92 -25.06
C THR A 67 32.89 5.07 -23.89
N LEU A 68 33.16 5.96 -22.94
CA LEU A 68 32.23 6.30 -21.85
C LEU A 68 30.97 6.99 -22.36
N HIS A 69 31.11 7.95 -23.28
CA HIS A 69 29.96 8.62 -23.88
C HIS A 69 29.05 7.60 -24.62
N GLY A 70 29.63 6.71 -25.44
CA GLY A 70 28.85 5.67 -26.12
C GLY A 70 28.12 4.75 -25.13
N TYR A 71 28.79 4.35 -24.06
CA TYR A 71 28.19 3.55 -22.98
C TYR A 71 27.01 4.27 -22.30
N MET A 72 27.17 5.55 -21.95
CA MET A 72 26.10 6.32 -21.30
C MET A 72 24.88 6.47 -22.20
N VAL A 73 25.08 6.70 -23.51
CA VAL A 73 23.97 6.77 -24.48
C VAL A 73 23.23 5.44 -24.57
N ALA A 74 23.96 4.33 -24.67
CA ALA A 74 23.36 2.99 -24.71
C ALA A 74 22.58 2.67 -23.42
N LEU A 75 23.15 2.99 -22.26
CA LEU A 75 22.49 2.77 -20.96
C LEU A 75 21.20 3.59 -20.83
N ASN A 76 21.23 4.87 -21.22
CA ASN A 76 20.05 5.72 -21.20
C ASN A 76 18.96 5.21 -22.14
N LYS A 77 19.31 4.68 -23.32
CA LYS A 77 18.35 4.07 -24.23
C LYS A 77 17.67 2.86 -23.57
N GLN A 78 18.46 1.99 -22.96
CA GLN A 78 17.95 0.81 -22.26
C GLN A 78 17.05 1.17 -21.07
N LEU A 79 17.43 2.19 -20.28
CA LEU A 79 16.61 2.69 -19.17
C LEU A 79 15.24 3.17 -19.66
N ARG A 80 15.18 3.94 -20.75
CA ARG A 80 13.90 4.41 -21.33
C ARG A 80 13.01 3.26 -21.81
N GLU A 81 13.61 2.19 -22.35
CA GLU A 81 12.85 1.00 -22.77
C GLU A 81 12.27 0.25 -21.56
N ILE A 82 13.06 0.09 -20.50
CA ILE A 82 12.63 -0.53 -19.24
C ILE A 82 11.53 0.31 -18.57
N GLU A 83 11.69 1.62 -18.50
CA GLU A 83 10.69 2.53 -17.92
C GLU A 83 9.32 2.38 -18.60
N LYS A 84 9.31 2.36 -19.95
CA LYS A 84 8.08 2.15 -20.73
C LYS A 84 7.44 0.80 -20.43
N TYR A 85 8.24 -0.25 -20.39
CA TYR A 85 7.75 -1.59 -20.08
C TYR A 85 7.18 -1.67 -18.66
N VAL A 86 7.89 -1.14 -17.66
CA VAL A 86 7.46 -1.13 -16.26
C VAL A 86 6.16 -0.32 -16.10
N ALA A 87 6.06 0.86 -16.72
CA ALA A 87 4.85 1.67 -16.69
C ALA A 87 3.63 0.91 -17.23
N GLY A 88 3.79 0.12 -18.30
CA GLY A 88 2.72 -0.73 -18.84
C GLY A 88 2.31 -1.90 -17.95
N THR A 89 3.20 -2.37 -17.07
CA THR A 89 2.92 -3.47 -16.12
C THR A 89 2.39 -3.02 -14.76
N GLN A 90 2.45 -1.72 -14.44
CA GLN A 90 1.87 -1.21 -13.20
C GLN A 90 0.36 -1.41 -13.20
N ASN A 91 -0.22 -1.61 -12.02
CA ASN A 91 -1.66 -1.79 -11.90
C ASN A 91 -2.36 -0.56 -12.49
N ARG A 92 -3.39 -0.78 -13.30
CA ARG A 92 -4.30 0.29 -13.72
C ARG A 92 -4.83 1.02 -12.49
N GLU A 93 -4.95 2.33 -12.61
CA GLU A 93 -5.61 3.17 -11.62
C GLU A 93 -7.03 2.68 -11.36
N LEU A 94 -7.60 3.07 -10.22
CA LEU A 94 -8.98 2.72 -9.88
C LEU A 94 -9.91 3.32 -10.93
N ASP A 95 -10.76 2.48 -11.54
CA ASP A 95 -11.69 2.87 -12.61
C ASP A 95 -12.90 3.66 -12.07
N GLY A 96 -13.03 3.75 -10.74
CA GLY A 96 -14.10 4.50 -10.09
C GLY A 96 -13.99 4.54 -8.56
N PRO A 97 -14.92 5.22 -7.88
CA PRO A 97 -14.99 5.26 -6.43
C PRO A 97 -15.19 3.87 -5.82
N VAL A 98 -14.46 3.57 -4.75
CA VAL A 98 -14.57 2.30 -4.01
C VAL A 98 -15.71 2.35 -2.99
N HIS A 99 -16.40 3.48 -2.87
CA HIS A 99 -17.49 3.70 -1.92
C HIS A 99 -18.60 4.60 -2.49
N ASP A 100 -19.81 4.42 -1.97
CA ASP A 100 -21.01 5.14 -2.41
C ASP A 100 -21.28 6.43 -1.60
N VAL A 101 -20.38 6.81 -0.70
CA VAL A 101 -20.52 8.02 0.12
C VAL A 101 -20.40 9.27 -0.75
N GLN A 102 -21.33 10.21 -0.60
CA GLN A 102 -21.35 11.49 -1.29
C GLN A 102 -21.14 12.66 -0.32
N PRO A 103 -20.67 13.83 -0.80
CA PRO A 103 -20.69 15.07 -0.02
C PRO A 103 -22.11 15.37 0.49
N GLY A 104 -22.23 15.70 1.77
CA GLY A 104 -23.51 15.91 2.45
C GLY A 104 -24.04 14.71 3.22
N ASP A 105 -23.57 13.49 2.92
CA ASP A 105 -23.93 12.30 3.70
C ASP A 105 -23.39 12.39 5.14
N TYR A 106 -24.08 11.71 6.05
CA TYR A 106 -23.59 11.48 7.40
C TYR A 106 -22.89 10.12 7.49
N VAL A 107 -21.76 10.09 8.17
CA VAL A 107 -20.95 8.87 8.32
C VAL A 107 -20.46 8.68 9.74
N TYR A 108 -20.32 7.42 10.14
CA TYR A 108 -19.61 7.00 11.33
C TYR A 108 -18.14 6.75 10.99
N VAL A 109 -17.24 7.15 11.89
CA VAL A 109 -15.79 6.93 11.75
C VAL A 109 -15.32 5.90 12.77
N LYS A 110 -14.52 4.94 12.33
CA LYS A 110 -13.93 3.95 13.22
C LYS A 110 -12.75 4.56 13.98
N SER A 111 -12.80 4.48 15.31
CA SER A 111 -11.73 4.92 16.21
C SER A 111 -10.42 4.17 15.95
N PHE A 112 -9.29 4.83 16.21
CA PHE A 112 -7.96 4.21 16.11
C PHE A 112 -7.60 3.40 17.35
N ALA A 113 -8.11 3.79 18.51
CA ALA A 113 -7.85 3.11 19.77
C ALA A 113 -8.96 2.08 20.01
N GLU A 114 -8.62 0.79 19.93
CA GLU A 114 -9.55 -0.25 20.36
C GLU A 114 -9.55 -0.30 21.88
N LYS A 115 -10.64 0.18 22.48
CA LYS A 115 -10.88 0.06 23.91
C LYS A 115 -11.91 -1.03 24.18
N THR A 116 -11.65 -1.84 25.19
CA THR A 116 -12.52 -2.92 25.61
C THR A 116 -13.86 -2.35 26.09
N LEU A 117 -14.97 -2.85 25.53
CA LEU A 117 -16.36 -2.48 25.86
C LEU A 117 -16.83 -1.07 25.49
N GLU A 118 -16.08 -0.32 24.66
CA GLU A 118 -16.54 0.97 24.10
C GLU A 118 -16.97 0.82 22.62
N PRO A 119 -17.95 1.63 22.15
CA PRO A 119 -18.31 1.65 20.74
C PRO A 119 -17.11 2.10 19.89
N GLN A 120 -16.71 1.28 18.92
CA GLN A 120 -15.59 1.60 18.02
C GLN A 120 -15.96 2.62 16.94
N TRP A 121 -17.25 2.86 16.72
CA TRP A 121 -17.76 3.78 15.70
C TRP A 121 -18.21 5.07 16.38
N GLU A 122 -17.56 6.15 16.00
CA GLU A 122 -17.76 7.47 16.58
C GLU A 122 -18.60 8.33 15.64
N GLY A 123 -19.50 9.11 16.25
CA GLY A 123 -20.11 10.30 15.70
C GLY A 123 -20.97 10.14 14.45
N LEU A 124 -21.84 11.11 14.23
CA LEU A 124 -22.46 11.34 12.93
C LEU A 124 -21.77 12.54 12.32
N PHE A 125 -20.73 12.28 11.52
CA PHE A 125 -19.95 13.34 10.90
C PHE A 125 -20.47 13.62 9.51
N GLN A 126 -20.69 14.90 9.21
CA GLN A 126 -21.08 15.33 7.87
C GLN A 126 -19.85 15.28 6.94
N VAL A 127 -20.04 14.64 5.79
CA VAL A 127 -19.03 14.55 4.73
C VAL A 127 -18.98 15.84 3.94
N LEU A 128 -17.78 16.40 3.79
CA LEU A 128 -17.54 17.59 2.97
C LEU A 128 -17.02 17.26 1.57
N LEU A 129 -16.10 16.29 1.48
CA LEU A 129 -15.45 15.90 0.22
C LEU A 129 -15.20 14.40 0.19
N THR A 130 -15.18 13.87 -1.02
CA THR A 130 -14.96 12.45 -1.30
C THR A 130 -14.02 12.30 -2.48
N ILE A 131 -13.04 11.40 -2.35
CA ILE A 131 -12.18 10.92 -3.44
C ILE A 131 -12.37 9.41 -3.57
N PHE A 132 -11.73 8.74 -4.54
CA PHE A 132 -12.01 7.33 -4.81
C PHE A 132 -11.83 6.36 -3.62
N THR A 133 -10.96 6.67 -2.67
CA THR A 133 -10.64 5.79 -1.52
C THR A 133 -10.73 6.47 -0.16
N ALA A 134 -11.02 7.78 -0.11
CA ALA A 134 -10.98 8.51 1.13
C ALA A 134 -12.02 9.63 1.19
N ILE A 135 -12.38 9.98 2.42
CA ILE A 135 -13.47 10.86 2.75
C ILE A 135 -12.94 11.94 3.69
N LYS A 136 -13.38 13.18 3.48
CA LYS A 136 -13.09 14.31 4.36
C LYS A 136 -14.36 14.73 5.06
N ILE A 137 -14.31 14.72 6.38
CA ILE A 137 -15.42 15.11 7.25
C ILE A 137 -15.24 16.55 7.76
N LYS A 138 -16.31 17.15 8.26
CA LYS A 138 -16.29 18.55 8.73
C LYS A 138 -15.41 18.77 9.97
N GLU A 139 -15.38 17.81 10.87
CA GLU A 139 -14.73 17.96 12.18
C GLU A 139 -13.24 17.64 12.16
N GLN A 140 -12.79 16.86 11.19
CA GLN A 140 -11.39 16.43 11.07
C GLN A 140 -10.75 16.98 9.81
N LYS A 141 -9.59 17.60 9.96
CA LYS A 141 -8.83 18.16 8.82
C LYS A 141 -8.21 17.08 7.92
N ALA A 142 -7.96 15.90 8.48
CA ALA A 142 -7.33 14.77 7.78
C ALA A 142 -8.33 13.98 6.92
N TRP A 143 -7.82 13.38 5.85
CA TRP A 143 -8.57 12.42 5.02
C TRP A 143 -8.63 11.06 5.72
N ILE A 144 -9.81 10.44 5.68
CA ILE A 144 -10.07 9.14 6.31
C ILE A 144 -10.29 8.11 5.20
N HIS A 145 -9.56 7.00 5.24
CA HIS A 145 -9.74 5.92 4.27
C HIS A 145 -11.13 5.29 4.40
N HIS A 146 -11.77 4.97 3.28
CA HIS A 146 -13.14 4.46 3.21
C HIS A 146 -13.37 3.21 4.07
N SER A 147 -12.35 2.36 4.26
CA SER A 147 -12.43 1.16 5.11
C SER A 147 -12.69 1.45 6.59
N ARG A 148 -12.53 2.70 7.03
CA ARG A 148 -12.80 3.14 8.41
C ARG A 148 -14.04 4.02 8.50
N VAL A 149 -14.82 4.09 7.43
CA VAL A 149 -16.01 4.93 7.35
C VAL A 149 -17.21 4.06 7.05
N LYS A 150 -18.33 4.33 7.72
CA LYS A 150 -19.60 3.65 7.46
C LYS A 150 -20.69 4.70 7.25
N LYS A 151 -21.41 4.61 6.13
CA LYS A 151 -22.56 5.50 5.87
C LYS A 151 -23.62 5.31 6.95
N ALA A 152 -24.13 6.41 7.46
CA ALA A 152 -25.22 6.39 8.42
C ALA A 152 -26.49 5.89 7.73
N PRO A 153 -27.31 5.07 8.40
CA PRO A 153 -28.57 4.61 7.81
C PRO A 153 -29.52 5.79 7.60
N GLU A 154 -30.19 5.79 6.45
CA GLU A 154 -31.29 6.70 6.15
C GLU A 154 -32.54 6.18 6.88
N GLY A 155 -32.96 6.90 7.94
CA GLY A 155 -34.13 6.58 8.75
C GLY A 155 -33.85 6.46 10.26
N ILE A 156 -34.82 6.85 11.08
CA ILE A 156 -34.76 6.71 12.53
C ILE A 156 -34.99 5.24 12.88
N TRP A 157 -33.95 4.57 13.36
CA TRP A 157 -34.08 3.25 13.98
C TRP A 157 -34.67 3.42 15.38
N LYS A 158 -35.84 2.81 15.61
CA LYS A 158 -36.40 2.70 16.96
C LYS A 158 -36.16 1.30 17.50
N ALA A 159 -35.63 1.21 18.71
CA ALA A 159 -35.60 -0.01 19.48
C ALA A 159 -36.88 -0.06 20.33
N THR A 160 -37.78 -0.99 20.03
CA THR A 160 -38.92 -1.29 20.90
C THR A 160 -38.64 -2.57 21.70
N PRO A 161 -39.08 -2.65 22.96
CA PRO A 161 -39.10 -3.92 23.69
C PRO A 161 -39.92 -4.95 22.91
N GLY A 162 -39.39 -6.15 22.75
CA GLY A 162 -40.12 -7.29 22.19
C GLY A 162 -40.97 -7.98 23.27
N ASP A 163 -41.61 -9.09 22.91
CA ASP A 163 -42.56 -9.81 23.78
C ASP A 163 -41.94 -10.31 25.11
N ASN A 164 -40.61 -10.37 25.22
CA ASN A 164 -39.89 -10.73 26.44
C ASN A 164 -38.88 -9.62 26.82
N GLU A 165 -38.65 -9.40 28.12
CA GLU A 165 -37.73 -8.35 28.66
C GLU A 165 -36.30 -8.39 28.11
N LEU A 166 -35.83 -9.54 27.62
CA LEU A 166 -34.50 -9.72 27.05
C LEU A 166 -34.44 -9.63 25.52
N LYS A 167 -35.56 -9.35 24.86
CA LYS A 167 -35.63 -9.24 23.39
C LYS A 167 -35.89 -7.79 22.99
N LEU A 168 -35.02 -7.25 22.16
CA LEU A 168 -35.22 -5.94 21.52
C LEU A 168 -35.62 -6.15 20.06
N LYS A 169 -36.61 -5.39 19.59
CA LYS A 169 -37.03 -5.34 18.19
C LYS A 169 -36.61 -4.00 17.60
N LEU A 170 -35.79 -4.03 16.57
CA LEU A 170 -35.37 -2.83 15.85
C LEU A 170 -36.31 -2.62 14.66
N THR A 171 -37.04 -1.50 14.66
CA THR A 171 -37.88 -1.09 13.54
C THR A 171 -37.26 0.10 12.82
N ARG A 172 -37.28 0.05 11.48
CA ARG A 172 -36.80 1.13 10.60
C ARG A 172 -38.01 1.83 10.02
N ASN A 173 -38.20 3.10 10.35
CA ASN A 173 -39.18 3.94 9.67
C ASN A 173 -38.53 4.46 8.38
N ASN A 174 -39.00 3.97 7.23
CA ASN A 174 -38.74 4.61 5.94
C ASN A 174 -39.83 5.66 5.77
N GLU A 175 -39.52 6.93 6.00
CA GLU A 175 -40.28 8.02 5.38
C GLU A 175 -39.79 8.20 3.95
#